data_AF-A0A015X6G0-F1
#
_entry.id   AF-A0A015X6G0-F1
#
_cell.length_a   1.000
_cell.length_b   1.000
_cell.length_c   1.000
_cell.angle_alpha   90.00
_cell.angle_beta   90.00
_cell.angle_gamma   90.00
#
_symmetry.space_group_name_H-M   'P 1'
#
loop_
_entity.id
_entity.type
_entity.pdbx_description
1 polymer ?
#
loop_
_entity_poly.entity_id
_entity_poly.type
_entity_poly.pdbx_seq_one_letter_code
_entity_poly.pdbx_strand_id
1 'polypeptide(L)' 'MACSYRMRAKSVICRGRVNFIEDPEEKREALNILMRHYSSREFVYSDPAVKNVKIWEIPIDSVTAKEYAVPHTK' A
#
# COMPACT_ATOMS: atom_id res chain seq x y z
N MET A 1 7.80 16.77 -33.13
CA MET A 1 6.33 16.75 -32.97
C MET A 1 6.02 16.54 -31.50
N ALA A 2 5.39 17.49 -30.80
CA ALA A 2 5.19 17.42 -29.35
C ALA A 2 4.34 16.20 -28.90
N CYS A 3 3.53 15.65 -29.80
CA CYS A 3 2.64 14.51 -29.55
C CYS A 3 3.36 13.16 -29.34
N SER A 4 4.68 13.07 -29.57
CA SER A 4 5.45 11.85 -29.30
C SER A 4 6.13 11.83 -27.93
N TYR A 5 6.07 12.94 -27.18
CA TYR A 5 6.65 13.02 -25.84
C TYR A 5 5.82 12.20 -24.86
N ARG A 6 6.41 11.13 -24.32
CA ARG A 6 5.76 10.21 -23.38
C ARG A 6 6.71 9.93 -22.21
N MET A 7 6.18 9.96 -20.99
CA MET A 7 6.93 9.64 -19.77
C MET A 7 6.78 8.16 -19.45
N ARG A 8 7.89 7.47 -19.15
CA ARG A 8 7.84 6.07 -18.72
C ARG A 8 7.24 6.00 -17.31
N ALA A 9 6.26 5.13 -17.14
CA ALA A 9 5.62 4.91 -15.85
C ALA A 9 5.20 3.44 -15.70
N LYS A 10 5.24 2.95 -14.48
CA LYS A 10 4.70 1.64 -14.07
C LYS A 10 3.67 1.89 -13.00
N SER A 11 2.52 1.24 -13.10
CA SER A 11 1.47 1.31 -12.08
C SER A 11 0.91 -0.08 -11.79
N VAL A 12 0.49 -0.27 -10.54
CA VAL A 12 -0.25 -1.42 -10.07
C VAL A 12 -1.49 -0.90 -9.37
N ILE A 13 -2.65 -1.47 -9.69
CA ILE A 13 -3.94 -1.13 -9.10
C ILE A 13 -4.48 -2.40 -8.46
N CYS A 14 -4.55 -2.40 -7.14
CA CYS A 14 -5.20 -3.42 -6.34
C CYS A 14 -6.64 -2.98 -6.02
N ARG A 15 -7.59 -3.90 -6.10
CA ARG A 15 -8.98 -3.71 -5.67
C ARG A 15 -9.31 -4.68 -4.56
N GLY A 16 -10.08 -4.22 -3.60
CA GLY A 16 -10.52 -5.00 -2.45
C GLY A 16 -11.58 -4.25 -1.67
N ARG A 17 -12.16 -4.91 -0.68
CA ARG A 17 -13.08 -4.29 0.29
C ARG A 17 -12.32 -3.90 1.55
N VAL A 18 -12.67 -2.75 2.11
CA VAL A 18 -12.05 -2.25 3.35
C VAL A 18 -12.67 -2.98 4.53
N ASN A 19 -11.83 -3.60 5.34
CA ASN A 19 -12.14 -4.13 6.66
C ASN A 19 -11.49 -3.24 7.73
N PHE A 20 -12.17 -3.09 8.85
CA PHE A 20 -11.63 -2.36 10.00
C PHE A 20 -11.14 -3.36 11.04
N ILE A 21 -9.85 -3.30 11.37
CA ILE A 21 -9.29 -4.06 12.47
C ILE A 21 -9.64 -3.35 13.77
N GLU A 22 -10.32 -4.03 14.69
CA GLU A 22 -10.70 -3.49 15.99
C GLU A 22 -9.82 -3.98 17.14
N ASP A 23 -9.27 -5.20 17.00
CA ASP A 23 -8.42 -5.80 18.03
C ASP A 23 -7.10 -5.03 18.20
N PRO A 24 -6.73 -4.62 19.43
CA PRO A 24 -5.51 -3.86 19.67
C PRO A 24 -4.21 -4.57 19.28
N GLU A 25 -4.13 -5.89 19.40
CA GLU A 25 -2.91 -6.64 19.05
C GLU A 25 -2.79 -6.79 17.53
N GLU A 26 -3.88 -7.13 16.84
CA GLU A 26 -3.92 -7.12 15.38
C GLU A 26 -3.60 -5.72 14.81
N LYS A 27 -4.05 -4.66 15.49
CA LYS A 27 -3.69 -3.30 15.10
C LYS A 27 -2.20 -3.02 15.21
N ARG A 28 -1.54 -3.48 16.29
CA ARG A 28 -0.09 -3.34 16.47
C ARG A 28 0.67 -4.06 15.38
N GLU A 29 0.25 -5.27 15.02
CA GLU A 29 0.85 -6.03 13.93
C GLU A 29 0.69 -5.32 12.59
N ALA A 30 -0.52 -4.85 12.26
CA ALA A 30 -0.77 -4.11 11.03
C ALA A 30 0.04 -2.80 10.94
N LEU A 31 0.17 -2.06 12.04
CA LEU A 31 1.04 -0.87 12.10
C LEU A 31 2.50 -1.23 11.87
N ASN A 32 2.97 -2.34 12.43
CA ASN A 32 4.34 -2.81 12.23
C ASN A 32 4.59 -3.17 10.76
N ILE A 33 3.65 -3.84 10.09
CA ILE A 33 3.74 -4.14 8.65
C ILE A 33 3.82 -2.84 7.83
N LEU A 34 2.97 -1.87 8.15
CA LEU A 34 2.95 -0.57 7.47
C LEU A 34 4.26 0.21 7.69
N MET A 35 4.77 0.26 8.92
CA MET A 35 6.00 0.99 9.24
C MET A 35 7.24 0.35 8.60
N ARG A 36 7.25 -0.99 8.43
CA ARG A 36 8.32 -1.70 7.72
C ARG A 36 8.46 -1.26 6.25
N HIS A 37 7.41 -0.74 5.62
CA HIS A 37 7.52 -0.16 4.27
C HIS A 37 8.30 1.17 4.24
N TYR A 38 8.36 1.88 5.37
CA TYR A 38 9.01 3.18 5.47
C TYR A 38 10.37 3.14 6.19
N SER A 39 10.58 2.17 7.09
CA SER A 39 11.81 2.06 7.88
C SER A 39 12.07 0.63 8.33
N SER A 40 13.34 0.27 8.50
CA SER A 40 13.79 -1.02 9.04
C SER A 40 13.80 -1.09 10.58
N ARG A 41 13.34 -0.03 11.26
CA ARG A 41 13.32 0.04 12.73
C ARG A 41 12.13 -0.71 13.31
N GLU A 42 12.30 -1.23 14.52
CA GLU A 42 11.18 -1.74 15.31
C GLU A 42 10.49 -0.58 16.04
N PHE A 43 9.16 -0.59 16.01
CA PHE A 43 8.32 0.43 16.64
C PHE A 43 7.51 -0.19 17.77
N VAL A 44 7.52 0.47 18.92
CA VAL A 44 6.69 0.11 20.07
C VAL A 44 5.61 1.17 20.23
N TYR A 45 4.36 0.75 20.23
CA TYR A 45 3.20 1.64 20.35
C TYR A 45 2.66 1.61 21.78
N SER A 46 2.18 2.74 22.29
CA SER A 46 1.43 2.78 23.54
C SER A 46 -0.04 2.41 23.30
N ASP A 47 -0.71 1.83 24.28
CA ASP A 47 -2.14 1.49 24.19
C ASP A 47 -3.05 2.65 23.72
N PRO A 48 -2.90 3.89 24.22
CA PRO A 48 -3.72 5.00 23.71
C PRO A 48 -3.43 5.33 22.24
N ALA A 49 -2.19 5.16 21.77
CA ALA A 49 -1.86 5.39 20.36
C ALA A 49 -2.56 4.37 19.45
N VAL A 50 -2.62 3.11 19.87
CA VAL A 50 -3.29 2.02 19.12
C VAL A 50 -4.81 2.16 19.16
N LYS A 51 -5.38 2.53 20.30
CA LYS A 51 -6.84 2.67 20.47
C LYS A 51 -7.42 3.83 19.66
N ASN A 52 -6.66 4.92 19.52
CA ASN A 52 -7.13 6.14 18.85
C ASN A 52 -6.95 6.14 17.32
N VAL A 53 -6.42 5.05 16.73
CA VAL A 53 -6.27 4.93 15.28
C VAL A 53 -7.23 3.88 14.70
N LYS A 54 -7.72 4.17 13.49
CA LYS A 54 -8.47 3.22 12.67
C LYS A 54 -7.55 2.65 11.61
N ILE A 55 -7.41 1.33 11.59
CA ILE A 55 -6.58 0.63 10.62
C ILE A 55 -7.48 0.00 9.58
N TRP A 56 -7.13 0.23 8.32
CA TRP A 56 -7.86 -0.25 7.17
C TRP A 56 -7.06 -1.42 6.59
N GLU A 57 -7.61 -2.61 6.72
CA GLU A 57 -7.12 -3.77 6.00
C GLU A 57 -7.90 -3.90 4.70
N ILE A 58 -7.21 -4.15 3.60
CA ILE A 58 -7.85 -4.37 2.30
C ILE A 58 -7.36 -5.71 1.77
N PRO A 59 -8.10 -6.81 2.03
CA PRO A 59 -7.86 -8.07 1.34
C PRO A 59 -7.97 -7.84 -0.17
N ILE A 60 -6.96 -8.28 -0.90
CA ILE A 60 -6.85 -8.00 -2.33
C ILE A 60 -7.72 -9.01 -3.10
N ASP A 61 -8.80 -8.52 -3.70
CA ASP A 61 -9.69 -9.31 -4.55
C ASP A 61 -9.14 -9.44 -5.98
N SER A 62 -8.53 -8.37 -6.50
CA SER A 62 -7.91 -8.37 -7.83
C SER A 62 -6.74 -7.39 -7.95
N VAL A 63 -5.77 -7.73 -8.79
CA VAL A 63 -4.60 -6.91 -9.10
C VAL A 63 -4.49 -6.72 -10.60
N THR A 64 -4.25 -5.49 -11.02
CA THR A 64 -3.96 -5.14 -12.42
C THR A 64 -2.68 -4.32 -12.47
N ALA A 65 -1.85 -4.54 -13.48
CA ALA A 65 -0.60 -3.79 -13.66
C ALA A 65 -0.52 -3.23 -15.07
N LYS A 66 0.08 -2.04 -15.21
CA LYS A 66 0.26 -1.38 -16.51
C LYS A 66 1.63 -0.71 -16.57
N GLU A 67 2.33 -0.92 -17.67
CA GLU A 67 3.53 -0.17 -18.02
C GLU A 67 3.21 0.76 -19.20
N TYR A 68 3.58 2.02 -19.08
CA TYR A 68 3.32 3.06 -20.08
C TYR A 68 4.62 3.53 -20.73
N ALA A 69 4.54 3.83 -22.04
CA ALA A 69 5.65 4.29 -22.86
C ALA A 69 6.83 3.30 -23.00
N VAL A 70 6.54 1.99 -22.97
CA VAL A 70 7.52 0.94 -23.25
C VAL A 70 7.95 1.03 -24.72
N PRO A 71 9.27 1.03 -25.02
CA PRO A 71 9.73 0.91 -26.39
C PRO A 71 9.24 -0.40 -27.00
N HIS A 72 8.70 -0.38 -28.22
CA HIS A 72 8.48 -1.62 -28.97
C HIS A 72 9.83 -2.21 -29.33
N THR A 73 10.22 -3.30 -28.65
CA THR A 73 11.37 -4.11 -29.08
C THR A 73 10.98 -4.82 -30.37
N LYS A 74 11.85 -4.73 -31.40
CA LYS A 74 11.74 -5.51 -32.64
C LYS A 74 12.13 -6.97 -32.40
#